data_AF-A0A1B6K7Y5-F1
#
_entry.id   AF-A0A1B6K7Y5-F1
#
_cell.length_a   1.000
_cell.length_b   1.000
_cell.length_c   1.000
_cell.angle_alpha   90.00
_cell.angle_beta   90.00
_cell.angle_gamma   90.00
#
_symmetry.space_group_name_H-M   'P 1'
#
loop_
_entity.id
_entity.type
_entity.pdbx_description
1 polymer ?
#
loop_
_entity_poly.entity_id
_entity_poly.type
_entity_poly.pdbx_seq_one_letter_code
_entity_poly.pdbx_strand_id
1 'polypeptide(L)'
;MTSIEWPWQYNFPPFFTIQPNEETRKRQLEAWRNLVLEYHRSTRQYVLDVREAEKSPLFNNASINRKLSSEGILAVLETLQRSRNAEPFNKEKTRWYVYWNTLAEWGALVYGWAQDSGLTNSVCTFYEIINTPDQEFTG
;
A
#
# COMPACT_ATOMS: atom_id res chain seq x y z
N MET A 1 -14.93 -10.14 -6.26
CA MET A 1 -13.48 -10.28 -6.48
C MET A 1 -13.07 -9.12 -7.36
N THR A 2 -12.42 -8.11 -6.79
CA THR A 2 -11.87 -6.97 -7.53
C THR A 2 -10.72 -7.47 -8.40
N SER A 3 -10.83 -7.30 -9.72
CA SER A 3 -9.75 -7.62 -10.65
C SER A 3 -8.66 -6.57 -10.52
N ILE A 4 -7.44 -7.00 -10.20
CA ILE A 4 -6.28 -6.10 -10.13
C ILE A 4 -5.88 -5.73 -11.55
N GLU A 5 -5.88 -4.43 -11.86
CA GLU A 5 -5.37 -3.91 -13.12
C GLU A 5 -3.85 -3.72 -13.02
N TRP A 6 -3.10 -4.58 -13.70
CA TRP A 6 -1.64 -4.52 -13.68
C TRP A 6 -1.13 -3.45 -14.65
N PRO A 7 -0.30 -2.50 -14.20
CA PRO A 7 0.23 -1.46 -15.06
C PRO A 7 1.24 -2.06 -16.05
N TRP A 8 1.47 -1.41 -17.20
CA TRP A 8 2.37 -1.94 -18.23
C TRP A 8 3.79 -2.20 -17.70
N GLN A 9 4.26 -1.41 -16.74
CA GLN A 9 5.54 -1.57 -16.07
C GLN A 9 5.67 -2.95 -15.41
N TYR A 10 4.57 -3.53 -14.92
CA TYR A 10 4.56 -4.86 -14.32
C TYR A 10 4.92 -5.97 -15.33
N ASN A 11 4.75 -5.75 -16.63
CA ASN A 11 5.17 -6.66 -17.69
C ASN A 11 6.53 -6.27 -18.31
N PHE A 12 7.20 -5.25 -17.77
CA PHE A 12 8.51 -4.80 -18.24
C PHE A 12 9.61 -5.42 -17.36
N PRO A 13 10.44 -6.37 -17.87
CA PRO A 13 11.39 -7.10 -17.03
C PRO A 13 12.35 -6.24 -16.18
N PRO A 14 12.88 -5.09 -16.67
CA PRO A 14 13.72 -4.21 -15.86
C PRO A 14 13.02 -3.60 -14.64
N PHE A 15 11.68 -3.57 -14.61
CA PHE A 15 10.91 -3.02 -13.49
C PHE A 15 11.15 -3.78 -12.17
N PHE A 16 11.48 -5.08 -12.24
CA PHE A 16 11.78 -5.94 -11.09
C PHE A 16 13.25 -5.90 -10.66
N THR A 17 14.06 -5.01 -11.23
CA THR A 17 15.46 -4.82 -10.86
C THR A 17 15.70 -3.35 -10.55
N ILE A 18 16.15 -3.03 -9.33
CA ILE A 18 16.39 -1.65 -8.93
C ILE A 18 17.40 -1.01 -9.87
N GLN A 19 16.99 0.10 -10.49
CA GLN A 19 17.79 0.74 -11.52
C GLN A 19 19.00 1.47 -10.91
N PRO A 20 20.20 1.41 -11.53
CA PRO A 20 21.40 2.04 -11.00
C PRO A 20 21.37 3.57 -11.16
N ASN A 21 20.76 4.06 -12.24
CA ASN A 21 20.60 5.48 -12.50
C ASN A 21 19.56 6.09 -11.55
N GLU A 22 19.91 7.19 -10.88
CA GLU A 22 19.10 7.78 -9.81
C GLU A 22 17.73 8.30 -10.30
N GLU A 23 17.69 9.00 -11.43
CA GLU A 23 16.44 9.53 -11.97
C GLU A 23 15.50 8.39 -12.39
N THR A 24 16.05 7.37 -13.05
CA THR A 24 15.29 6.18 -13.47
C THR A 24 14.79 5.40 -12.25
N ARG A 25 15.64 5.24 -11.22
CA ARG A 25 15.28 4.60 -9.94
C ARG A 25 14.16 5.35 -9.24
N LYS A 26 14.18 6.69 -9.23
CA LYS A 26 13.11 7.50 -8.65
C LYS A 26 11.77 7.23 -9.34
N ARG A 27 11.75 7.28 -10.68
CA ARG A 27 10.54 6.98 -11.47
C ARG A 27 10.06 5.55 -11.27
N GLN A 28 10.98 4.60 -11.19
CA GLN A 28 10.69 3.20 -10.90
C GLN A 28 10.03 3.03 -9.52
N LEU A 29 10.60 3.62 -8.47
CA LEU A 29 10.08 3.52 -7.10
C LEU A 29 8.74 4.24 -6.95
N GLU A 30 8.49 5.33 -7.68
CA GLU A 30 7.18 5.97 -7.75
C GLU A 30 6.13 5.07 -8.42
N ALA A 31 6.49 4.37 -9.50
CA ALA A 31 5.60 3.40 -10.13
C ALA A 31 5.31 2.20 -9.22
N TRP A 32 6.32 1.69 -8.50
CA TRP A 32 6.14 0.67 -7.47
C TRP A 32 5.23 1.15 -6.34
N ARG A 33 5.41 2.39 -5.86
CA ARG A 33 4.54 2.99 -4.83
C ARG A 33 3.08 2.89 -5.25
N ASN A 34 2.74 3.40 -6.43
CA ASN A 34 1.36 3.40 -6.92
C ASN A 34 0.80 1.97 -7.04
N LEU A 35 1.58 1.04 -7.57
CA LEU A 35 1.17 -0.36 -7.70
C LEU A 35 0.92 -1.01 -6.33
N VAL A 36 1.82 -0.81 -5.35
CA VAL A 36 1.67 -1.37 -4.00
C VAL A 36 0.41 -0.83 -3.33
N LEU A 37 0.15 0.48 -3.41
CA LEU A 37 -1.03 1.10 -2.79
C LEU A 37 -2.33 0.58 -3.42
N GLU A 38 -2.40 0.54 -4.76
CA GLU A 38 -3.59 0.04 -5.46
C GLU A 38 -3.82 -1.45 -5.18
N TYR A 39 -2.75 -2.26 -5.16
CA TYR A 39 -2.85 -3.66 -4.79
C TYR A 39 -3.44 -3.83 -3.38
N HIS A 40 -2.89 -3.15 -2.37
CA HIS A 40 -3.35 -3.25 -0.98
C HIS A 40 -4.77 -2.71 -0.79
N ARG A 41 -5.15 -1.65 -1.52
CA ARG A 41 -6.52 -1.14 -1.58
C ARG A 41 -7.48 -2.19 -2.13
N SER A 42 -7.11 -2.85 -3.24
CA SER A 42 -7.95 -3.83 -3.92
C SER A 42 -8.13 -5.13 -3.12
N THR A 43 -7.11 -5.54 -2.36
CA THR A 43 -7.11 -6.76 -1.53
C THR A 43 -7.50 -6.52 -0.07
N ARG A 44 -7.65 -5.24 0.33
CA ARG A 44 -7.88 -4.80 1.71
C ARG A 44 -6.86 -5.35 2.70
N GLN A 45 -5.59 -5.39 2.28
CA GLN A 45 -4.47 -5.80 3.11
C GLN A 45 -3.74 -4.56 3.63
N TYR A 46 -3.37 -4.56 4.90
CA TYR A 46 -2.67 -3.44 5.56
C TYR A 46 -1.36 -3.87 6.24
N VAL A 47 -1.04 -5.17 6.20
CA VAL A 47 0.22 -5.71 6.72
C VAL A 47 0.97 -6.39 5.57
N LEU A 48 2.25 -6.09 5.46
CA LEU A 48 3.17 -6.73 4.52
C LEU A 48 4.36 -7.30 5.28
N ASP A 49 4.58 -8.61 5.15
CA ASP A 49 5.80 -9.28 5.62
C ASP A 49 6.79 -9.42 4.45
N VAL A 50 7.99 -8.87 4.60
CA VAL A 50 8.98 -8.80 3.51
C VAL A 50 9.37 -10.19 3.01
N ARG A 51 9.39 -11.20 3.89
CA ARG A 51 9.78 -12.57 3.52
C ARG A 51 8.69 -13.29 2.74
N GLU A 52 7.43 -13.00 3.05
CA GLU A 52 6.29 -13.57 2.35
C GLU A 52 5.96 -12.81 1.07
N ALA A 53 6.25 -11.51 1.05
CA ALA A 53 6.02 -10.62 -0.09
C ALA A 53 6.73 -11.09 -1.37
N GLU A 54 7.91 -11.71 -1.28
CA GLU A 54 8.59 -12.27 -2.46
C GLU A 54 7.78 -13.36 -3.19
N LYS A 55 6.87 -14.04 -2.49
CA LYS A 55 6.01 -15.08 -3.05
C LYS A 55 4.67 -14.51 -3.54
N SER A 56 4.36 -13.27 -3.18
CA SER A 56 3.13 -12.58 -3.59
C SER A 56 3.18 -12.24 -5.08
N PRO A 57 2.04 -12.31 -5.81
CA PRO A 57 1.97 -11.82 -7.18
C PRO A 57 2.35 -10.34 -7.30
N LEU A 58 2.24 -9.55 -6.23
CA LEU A 58 2.65 -8.14 -6.22
C LEU A 58 4.14 -7.96 -6.59
N PHE A 59 5.04 -8.80 -6.06
CA PHE A 59 6.49 -8.68 -6.28
C PHE A 59 7.07 -9.81 -7.12
N ASN A 60 6.25 -10.77 -7.56
CA ASN A 60 6.65 -11.89 -8.40
C ASN A 60 5.71 -12.05 -9.59
N ASN A 61 6.20 -11.67 -10.77
CA ASN A 61 5.52 -11.89 -12.04
C ASN A 61 6.04 -13.18 -12.70
N ALA A 62 5.28 -14.25 -12.54
CA ALA A 62 5.58 -15.55 -13.14
C ALA A 62 5.56 -15.52 -14.67
N SER A 63 4.71 -14.68 -15.29
CA SER A 63 4.53 -14.61 -16.75
C SER A 63 5.77 -14.14 -17.50
N ILE A 64 6.57 -13.27 -16.87
CA ILE A 64 7.85 -12.80 -17.43
C ILE A 64 9.07 -13.39 -16.70
N ASN A 65 8.84 -14.33 -15.77
CA ASN A 65 9.85 -14.94 -14.91
C ASN A 65 10.75 -13.89 -14.22
N ARG A 66 10.11 -12.93 -13.53
CA ARG A 66 10.82 -11.88 -12.77
C ARG A 66 10.19 -11.69 -11.40
N LYS A 67 11.05 -11.46 -10.42
CA LYS A 67 10.67 -11.09 -9.06
C LYS A 67 11.57 -9.99 -8.53
N LEU A 68 11.04 -9.13 -7.67
CA LEU A 68 11.80 -8.12 -6.95
C LEU A 68 12.48 -8.78 -5.76
N SER A 69 13.76 -8.47 -5.53
CA SER A 69 14.49 -8.99 -4.36
C SER A 69 13.98 -8.38 -3.06
N SER A 70 14.18 -9.06 -1.92
CA SER A 70 13.92 -8.50 -0.58
C SER A 70 14.49 -7.10 -0.38
N GLU A 71 15.71 -6.84 -0.88
CA GLU A 71 16.34 -5.52 -0.84
C GLU A 71 15.56 -4.48 -1.65
N GLY A 72 15.08 -4.85 -2.84
CA GLY A 72 14.23 -3.99 -3.66
C GLY A 72 12.87 -3.73 -3.02
N ILE A 73 12.27 -4.74 -2.39
CA ILE A 73 11.01 -4.61 -1.65
C ILE A 73 11.19 -3.63 -0.49
N LEU A 74 12.28 -3.75 0.28
CA LEU A 74 12.61 -2.80 1.35
C LEU A 74 12.78 -1.38 0.80
N ALA A 75 13.46 -1.19 -0.34
CA ALA A 75 13.61 0.13 -0.95
C ALA A 75 12.25 0.75 -1.36
N VAL A 76 11.32 -0.08 -1.85
CA VAL A 76 9.94 0.34 -2.12
C VAL A 76 9.24 0.75 -0.83
N LEU A 77 9.29 -0.06 0.22
CA LEU A 77 8.66 0.22 1.51
C LEU A 77 9.22 1.49 2.18
N GLU A 78 10.53 1.71 2.11
CA GLU A 78 11.17 2.95 2.57
C GLU A 78 10.72 4.17 1.75
N THR A 79 10.42 3.98 0.46
CA THR A 79 9.82 5.04 -0.37
C THR A 79 8.39 5.35 0.09
N LEU A 80 7.57 4.33 0.36
CA LEU A 80 6.23 4.52 0.96
C LEU A 80 6.30 5.20 2.33
N GLN A 81 7.34 4.90 3.13
CA GLN A 81 7.54 5.53 4.43
C GLN A 81 7.77 7.04 4.30
N ARG A 82 8.57 7.45 3.31
CA ARG A 82 8.79 8.88 3.02
C ARG A 82 7.51 9.59 2.61
N SER A 83 6.59 8.91 1.92
CA SER A 83 5.27 9.45 1.58
C SER A 83 4.21 9.24 2.66
N ARG A 84 4.59 8.74 3.85
CA ARG A 84 3.69 8.47 4.99
C ARG A 84 2.61 7.41 4.70
N ASN A 85 2.81 6.60 3.67
CA ASN A 85 1.93 5.48 3.30
C ASN A 85 2.40 4.13 3.88
N ALA A 86 3.53 4.07 4.56
CA ALA A 86 3.95 2.86 5.25
C ALA A 86 4.79 3.18 6.48
N GLU A 87 4.82 2.26 7.43
CA GLU A 87 5.73 2.31 8.57
C GLU A 87 6.16 0.91 9.01
N PRO A 88 7.40 0.75 9.50
CA PRO A 88 7.87 -0.54 9.98
C PRO A 88 7.15 -0.90 11.28
N PHE A 89 6.62 -2.12 11.36
CA PHE A 89 5.99 -2.65 12.56
C PHE A 89 7.02 -2.96 13.66
N ASN A 90 8.25 -3.33 13.27
CA ASN A 90 9.32 -3.69 14.17
C ASN A 90 10.66 -3.06 13.77
N LYS A 91 11.62 -3.03 14.70
CA LYS A 91 12.96 -2.45 14.47
C LYS A 91 13.72 -3.18 13.37
N GLU A 92 13.45 -4.46 13.20
CA GLU A 92 14.09 -5.32 12.20
C GLU A 92 13.52 -5.09 10.78
N LYS A 93 12.50 -4.24 10.62
CA LYS A 93 11.85 -3.91 9.34
C LYS A 93 11.40 -5.14 8.55
N THR A 94 11.03 -6.22 9.24
CA THR A 94 10.57 -7.47 8.60
C THR A 94 9.08 -7.42 8.27
N ARG A 95 8.31 -6.64 9.03
CA ARG A 95 6.88 -6.40 8.82
C ARG A 95 6.60 -4.92 8.76
N TRP A 96 5.65 -4.55 7.92
CA TRP A 96 5.29 -3.17 7.64
C TRP A 96 3.78 -3.01 7.64
N TYR A 97 3.32 -1.90 8.19
CA TYR A 97 1.99 -1.41 7.89
C TYR A 97 2.03 -0.65 6.58
N VAL A 98 1.02 -0.88 5.74
CA VAL A 98 0.82 -0.19 4.46
C VAL A 98 -0.56 0.44 4.46
N TYR A 99 -0.61 1.72 4.13
CA TYR A 99 -1.81 2.54 4.12
C TYR A 99 -2.02 3.14 2.73
N TRP A 100 -3.06 2.68 2.01
CA TRP A 100 -3.39 3.20 0.68
C TRP A 100 -3.87 4.66 0.73
N ASN A 101 -4.56 5.04 1.81
CA ASN A 101 -4.66 6.43 2.26
C ASN A 101 -3.74 6.61 3.47
N THR A 102 -3.06 7.74 3.59
CA THR A 102 -2.26 8.07 4.79
C THR A 102 -3.14 8.14 6.03
N LEU A 103 -2.55 8.00 7.22
CA LEU A 103 -3.30 8.13 8.48
C LEU A 103 -4.01 9.49 8.63
N ALA A 104 -3.41 10.56 8.09
CA ALA A 104 -4.02 11.89 8.08
C ALA A 104 -5.23 11.96 7.15
N GLU A 105 -5.14 11.37 5.96
CA GLU A 105 -6.26 11.28 5.01
C GLU A 105 -7.39 10.40 5.59
N TRP A 106 -7.05 9.27 6.22
CA TRP A 106 -8.04 8.46 6.94
C TRP A 106 -8.74 9.24 8.05
N GLY A 107 -7.98 9.98 8.85
CA GLY A 107 -8.54 10.84 9.89
C GLY A 107 -9.48 11.89 9.31
N ALA A 108 -9.13 12.50 8.17
CA ALA A 108 -9.98 13.46 7.48
C ALA A 108 -11.26 12.82 6.92
N LEU A 109 -11.18 11.61 6.36
CA LEU A 109 -12.35 10.87 5.87
C LEU A 109 -13.33 10.53 7.00
N VAL A 110 -12.83 9.97 8.10
CA VAL A 110 -13.65 9.63 9.27
C VAL A 110 -14.24 10.90 9.90
N TYR A 111 -13.45 11.96 10.01
CA TYR A 111 -13.92 13.24 10.55
C TYR A 111 -14.99 13.89 9.66
N GLY A 112 -14.79 13.88 8.34
CA GLY A 112 -15.78 14.36 7.37
C GLY A 112 -17.10 13.63 7.49
N TRP A 113 -17.06 12.29 7.56
CA TRP A 113 -18.26 11.47 7.83
C TRP A 113 -18.95 11.85 9.14
N ALA A 114 -18.19 12.03 10.23
CA ALA A 114 -18.74 12.40 11.53
C ALA A 114 -19.40 13.79 11.49
N GLN A 115 -18.83 14.73 10.73
CA GLN A 115 -19.41 16.05 10.50
C GLN A 115 -20.72 15.97 9.71
N ASP A 116 -20.72 15.24 8.60
CA ASP A 116 -21.88 15.09 7.72
C ASP A 116 -23.04 14.33 8.41
N SER A 117 -22.70 13.43 9.32
CA SER A 117 -23.67 12.66 10.11
C SER A 117 -24.13 13.37 11.39
N GLY A 118 -23.57 14.55 11.72
CA GLY A 118 -23.88 15.29 12.95
C GLY A 118 -23.37 14.64 14.24
N LEU A 119 -22.38 13.75 14.15
CA LEU A 119 -21.86 12.92 15.25
C LEU A 119 -20.64 13.53 15.97
N THR A 120 -20.19 14.73 15.60
CA THR A 120 -18.96 15.35 16.15
C THR A 120 -18.96 15.58 17.66
N ASN A 121 -20.12 15.68 18.30
CA ASN A 121 -20.28 15.82 19.76
C ASN A 121 -20.87 14.56 20.42
N SER A 122 -20.74 13.41 19.75
CA SER A 122 -21.25 12.12 20.23
C SER A 122 -20.13 11.11 20.40
N VAL A 123 -20.39 10.05 21.16
CA VAL A 123 -19.46 8.93 21.30
C VAL A 123 -19.86 7.85 20.31
N CYS A 124 -18.91 7.41 19.49
CA CYS A 124 -19.04 6.26 18.61
C CYS A 124 -17.99 5.21 18.94
N THR A 125 -18.36 3.95 18.79
CA THR A 125 -17.47 2.80 18.89
C THR A 125 -16.80 2.54 17.55
N PHE A 126 -15.66 1.85 17.56
CA PHE A 126 -15.04 1.39 16.31
C PHE A 126 -15.96 0.51 15.48
N TYR A 127 -16.79 -0.33 16.13
CA TYR A 127 -17.73 -1.20 15.44
C TYR A 127 -18.74 -0.39 14.62
N GLU A 128 -19.26 0.71 15.15
CA GLU A 128 -20.19 1.58 14.40
C GLU A 128 -19.49 2.24 13.20
N ILE A 129 -18.26 2.70 13.38
CA ILE A 129 -17.50 3.37 12.32
C ILE A 129 -17.23 2.42 11.15
N ILE A 130 -16.67 1.23 11.41
CA ILE A 130 -16.30 0.28 10.34
C ILE A 130 -17.50 -0.34 9.61
N ASN A 131 -18.70 -0.24 10.19
CA ASN A 131 -19.95 -0.74 9.60
C ASN A 131 -20.78 0.36 8.94
N THR A 132 -20.22 1.56 8.75
CA THR A 132 -20.89 2.62 7.99
C THR A 132 -20.98 2.22 6.51
N PRO A 133 -22.17 2.14 5.89
CA PRO A 133 -22.28 1.86 4.46
C PRO A 133 -21.62 2.95 3.60
N ASP A 134 -21.12 2.56 2.43
CA ASP A 134 -20.62 3.46 1.38
C ASP A 134 -19.44 4.37 1.75
N GLN A 135 -18.73 4.05 2.85
CA GLN A 135 -17.49 4.74 3.22
C GLN A 135 -16.26 3.92 2.83
N GLU A 136 -15.15 4.60 2.54
CA GLU A 136 -13.90 3.93 2.16
C GLU A 136 -13.26 3.17 3.34
N PHE A 137 -13.50 3.62 4.58
CA PHE A 137 -13.00 3.00 5.81
C PHE A 137 -13.83 1.80 6.29
N THR A 138 -14.79 1.35 5.47
CA THR A 138 -15.70 0.26 5.80
C THR A 138 -15.08 -1.10 5.49
N GLY A 139 -14.96 -1.95 6.51
CA GLY A 139 -14.42 -3.30 6.38
C GLY A 139 -13.52 -3.71 7.53
#